data_AF-A0AA44MW12-F1
#
_entry.id   AF-A0AA44MW12-F1
#
_cell.length_a   1.000
_cell.length_b   1.000
_cell.length_c   1.000
_cell.angle_alpha   90.00
_cell.angle_beta   90.00
_cell.angle_gamma   90.00
#
_symmetry.space_group_name_H-M   'P 1'
#
loop_
_entity.id
_entity.type
_entity.pdbx_description
1 polymer ?
#
loop_
_entity_poly.entity_id
_entity_poly.type
_entity_poly.pdbx_seq_one_letter_code
_entity_poly.pdbx_strand_id
1 'polypeptide(L)'
;MDINTETEIKQKHSLTPFPVFLISPAFRGRYFHSYFRSSAMNAYYIQDRLEAQSWARHYQQLAREEKEAELADDMEKGLPQHLFESLCIDHLQRHGASKKSITRAFDDDVEFQERMAEHIRYMVETIAHHQVDIDSEV
;
A
#
# COMPACT_ATOMS: atom_id res chain seq x y z
N MET A 1 14.91 -30.56 42.08
CA MET A 1 14.14 -30.99 40.91
C MET A 1 14.88 -30.54 39.65
N ASP A 2 16.02 -31.16 39.37
CA ASP A 2 16.14 -32.22 38.35
C ASP A 2 15.36 -32.00 37.04
N ILE A 3 15.90 -32.13 35.82
CA ILE A 3 17.05 -32.93 35.35
C ILE A 3 17.23 -32.68 33.83
N ASN A 4 18.47 -32.75 33.33
CA ASN A 4 18.91 -33.13 31.96
C ASN A 4 18.76 -32.15 30.78
N THR A 5 19.74 -31.96 29.89
CA THR A 5 20.96 -32.72 29.52
C THR A 5 21.88 -31.73 28.76
N GLU A 6 23.13 -31.50 29.16
CA GLU A 6 24.32 -32.25 28.68
C GLU A 6 24.29 -32.52 27.16
N THR A 7 25.29 -32.22 26.34
CA THR A 7 26.71 -31.93 26.55
C THR A 7 27.31 -31.40 25.25
N GLU A 8 28.43 -30.71 25.43
CA GLU A 8 29.40 -30.24 24.44
C GLU A 8 29.58 -31.11 23.19
N ILE A 9 29.66 -30.46 22.03
CA ILE A 9 30.42 -31.01 20.91
C ILE A 9 31.35 -29.90 20.40
N LYS A 10 32.53 -29.80 21.03
CA LYS A 10 33.71 -29.19 20.40
C LYS A 10 34.80 -30.26 20.26
N GLN A 11 35.15 -30.47 18.99
CA GLN A 11 36.44 -30.93 18.47
C GLN A 11 37.04 -32.23 19.02
N LYS A 12 37.33 -33.14 18.08
CA LYS A 12 38.69 -33.65 17.87
C LYS A 12 38.79 -34.37 16.53
N HIS A 13 39.77 -33.93 15.74
CA HIS A 13 40.34 -34.67 14.62
C HIS A 13 40.92 -36.01 15.10
N SER A 14 40.65 -37.10 14.38
CA SER A 14 41.57 -38.25 14.32
C SER A 14 41.39 -39.03 13.02
N LEU A 15 42.54 -39.45 12.49
CA LEU A 15 42.81 -40.05 11.19
C LEU A 15 42.45 -41.56 11.12
N THR A 16 41.88 -41.99 9.98
CA THR A 16 42.08 -43.28 9.25
C THR A 16 41.52 -44.59 9.86
N PRO A 17 41.34 -45.71 9.09
CA PRO A 17 41.68 -45.97 7.68
C PRO A 17 40.54 -46.57 6.79
N PHE A 18 40.77 -46.55 5.48
CA PHE A 18 40.01 -47.22 4.40
C PHE A 18 39.70 -48.70 4.68
N PRO A 19 38.70 -49.27 3.97
CA PRO A 19 39.12 -50.23 2.96
C PRO A 19 38.57 -49.97 1.56
N VAL A 20 39.47 -50.26 0.64
CA VAL A 20 39.40 -50.21 -0.81
C VAL A 20 38.33 -51.18 -1.33
N PHE A 21 37.33 -50.67 -2.06
CA PHE A 21 36.68 -51.43 -3.13
C PHE A 21 37.00 -50.76 -4.47
N LEU A 22 37.94 -51.38 -5.17
CA LEU A 22 38.18 -51.17 -6.58
C LEU A 22 36.96 -51.64 -7.37
N ILE A 23 36.18 -50.69 -7.90
CA ILE A 23 35.27 -50.95 -9.01
C ILE A 23 35.50 -49.84 -10.05
N SER A 24 36.30 -50.20 -11.06
CA SER A 24 36.32 -49.72 -12.44
C SER A 24 36.17 -48.21 -12.77
N PRO A 25 37.11 -47.59 -13.53
CA PRO A 25 37.00 -46.20 -14.00
C PRO A 25 35.98 -45.99 -15.14
N ALA A 26 34.95 -46.83 -15.23
CA ALA A 26 33.96 -46.86 -16.30
C ALA A 26 32.57 -46.33 -15.88
N PHE A 27 32.45 -45.67 -14.73
CA PHE A 27 31.20 -44.99 -14.33
C PHE A 27 31.39 -43.47 -14.21
N ARG A 28 32.11 -42.89 -15.18
CA ARG A 28 32.15 -41.45 -15.40
C ARG A 28 30.92 -41.05 -16.20
N GLY A 29 29.77 -40.99 -15.52
CA GLY A 29 28.49 -40.78 -16.18
C GLY A 29 27.53 -39.93 -15.35
N ARG A 30 27.66 -38.61 -15.45
CA ARG A 30 26.53 -37.68 -15.57
C ARG A 30 25.42 -37.67 -14.48
N TYR A 31 25.73 -37.82 -13.19
CA TYR A 31 24.67 -37.69 -12.15
C TYR A 31 24.97 -36.79 -10.96
N PHE A 32 26.08 -36.02 -10.99
CA PHE A 32 26.41 -35.08 -9.90
C PHE A 32 26.42 -33.61 -10.30
N HIS A 33 25.82 -33.26 -11.46
CA HIS A 33 25.72 -31.87 -11.92
C HIS A 33 24.26 -31.42 -12.19
N SER A 34 23.26 -32.27 -11.95
CA SER A 34 21.86 -31.94 -12.25
C SER A 34 21.07 -31.37 -11.05
N TYR A 35 21.42 -31.72 -9.81
CA TYR A 35 20.62 -31.31 -8.65
C TYR A 35 20.96 -29.94 -8.08
N PHE A 36 22.17 -29.42 -8.31
CA PHE A 36 22.56 -28.09 -7.79
C PHE A 36 22.20 -26.93 -8.73
N ARG A 37 21.86 -27.21 -10.01
CA ARG A 37 21.43 -26.18 -10.98
C ARG A 37 19.91 -25.99 -11.02
N SER A 38 19.13 -26.93 -10.45
CA SER A 38 17.67 -26.86 -10.47
C SER A 38 17.07 -26.13 -9.27
N SER A 39 17.73 -26.13 -8.10
CA SER A 39 17.25 -25.40 -6.92
C SER A 39 17.48 -23.89 -7.00
N ALA A 40 18.52 -23.44 -7.72
CA ALA A 40 18.80 -22.02 -7.91
C ALA A 40 17.89 -21.36 -8.95
N MET A 41 17.53 -22.05 -10.04
CA MET A 41 16.62 -21.47 -11.07
C MET A 41 15.17 -21.31 -10.58
N ASN A 42 14.75 -22.12 -9.60
CA ASN A 42 13.39 -22.03 -9.05
C ASN A 42 13.31 -21.14 -7.80
N ALA A 43 14.46 -20.81 -7.19
CA ALA A 43 14.54 -19.85 -6.09
C ALA A 43 14.15 -18.43 -6.55
N TYR A 44 14.51 -18.06 -7.78
CA TYR A 44 14.10 -16.79 -8.38
C TYR A 44 12.71 -16.82 -8.99
N TYR A 45 12.18 -17.97 -9.43
CA TYR A 45 10.85 -18.02 -10.06
C TYR A 45 9.71 -17.71 -9.09
N ILE A 46 9.80 -18.19 -7.85
CA ILE A 46 8.81 -17.85 -6.80
C ILE A 46 8.93 -16.36 -6.43
N GLN A 47 10.16 -15.84 -6.35
CA GLN A 47 10.43 -14.45 -6.00
C GLN A 47 9.98 -13.47 -7.10
N ASP A 48 10.26 -13.77 -8.37
CA ASP A 48 9.84 -13.02 -9.55
C ASP A 48 8.30 -12.99 -9.69
N ARG A 49 7.63 -14.11 -9.37
CA ARG A 49 6.16 -14.16 -9.34
C ARG A 49 5.56 -13.35 -8.17
N LEU A 50 6.22 -13.33 -7.03
CA LEU A 50 5.80 -12.53 -5.87
C LEU A 50 6.02 -11.03 -6.11
N GLU A 51 7.12 -10.67 -6.77
CA GLU A 51 7.43 -9.29 -7.18
C GLU A 51 6.42 -8.83 -8.24
N ALA A 52 6.15 -9.63 -9.29
CA ALA A 52 5.13 -9.30 -10.28
C ALA A 52 3.73 -9.07 -9.65
N GLN A 53 3.36 -9.86 -8.64
CA GLN A 53 2.11 -9.66 -7.88
C GLN A 53 2.15 -8.46 -6.91
N SER A 54 3.31 -8.07 -6.39
CA SER A 54 3.43 -6.86 -5.56
C SER A 54 3.34 -5.60 -6.43
N TRP A 55 4.00 -5.60 -7.59
CA TRP A 55 3.90 -4.54 -8.60
C TRP A 55 2.48 -4.39 -9.10
N ALA A 56 1.79 -5.48 -9.45
CA ALA A 56 0.39 -5.42 -9.89
C ALA A 56 -0.53 -4.78 -8.84
N ARG A 57 -0.39 -5.15 -7.57
CA ARG A 57 -1.14 -4.53 -6.46
C ARG A 57 -0.79 -3.07 -6.26
N HIS A 58 0.49 -2.72 -6.36
CA HIS A 58 0.95 -1.34 -6.22
C HIS A 58 0.41 -0.44 -7.33
N TYR A 59 0.45 -0.89 -8.59
CA TYR A 59 -0.14 -0.15 -9.70
C TYR A 59 -1.66 -0.05 -9.61
N GLN A 60 -2.34 -1.10 -9.12
CA GLN A 60 -3.77 -1.04 -8.89
C GLN A 60 -4.15 -0.02 -7.81
N GLN A 61 -3.35 0.06 -6.74
CA GLN A 61 -3.53 1.06 -5.69
C GLN A 61 -3.29 2.48 -6.24
N LEU A 62 -2.23 2.70 -7.03
CA LEU A 62 -1.97 4.00 -7.65
C LEU A 62 -3.09 4.44 -8.59
N ALA A 63 -3.59 3.52 -9.43
CA ALA A 63 -4.71 3.81 -10.32
C ALA A 63 -5.99 4.14 -9.55
N ARG A 64 -6.19 3.53 -8.38
CA ARG A 64 -7.30 3.84 -7.48
C ARG A 64 -7.16 5.25 -6.89
N GLU A 65 -5.98 5.58 -6.36
CA GLU A 65 -5.69 6.89 -5.78
C GLU A 65 -5.82 8.02 -6.82
N GLU A 66 -5.36 7.79 -8.04
CA GLU A 66 -5.50 8.73 -9.16
C GLU A 66 -6.98 8.95 -9.51
N LYS A 67 -7.77 7.87 -9.63
CA LYS A 67 -9.22 7.97 -9.87
C LYS A 67 -9.95 8.72 -8.76
N GLU A 68 -9.55 8.50 -7.51
CA GLU A 68 -10.11 9.18 -6.35
C GLU A 68 -9.80 10.69 -6.37
N ALA A 69 -8.55 11.04 -6.68
CA ALA A 69 -8.12 12.44 -6.79
C ALA A 69 -8.80 13.17 -7.96
N GLU A 70 -8.91 12.53 -9.14
CA GLU A 70 -9.61 13.08 -10.30
C GLU A 70 -11.09 13.35 -9.98
N LEU A 71 -11.75 12.40 -9.32
CA LEU A 71 -13.15 12.55 -8.90
C LEU A 71 -13.31 13.68 -7.88
N ALA A 72 -12.41 13.78 -6.90
CA ALA A 72 -12.42 14.86 -5.91
C ALA A 72 -12.27 16.24 -6.58
N ASP A 73 -11.37 16.38 -7.56
CA ASP A 73 -11.17 17.64 -8.29
C ASP A 73 -12.42 18.06 -9.08
N ASP A 74 -13.13 17.11 -9.67
CA ASP A 74 -14.37 17.40 -10.40
C ASP A 74 -15.53 17.73 -9.46
N MET A 75 -15.60 17.07 -8.31
CA MET A 75 -16.57 17.39 -7.26
C MET A 75 -16.32 18.75 -6.61
N GLU A 76 -15.05 19.14 -6.44
CA GLU A 76 -14.66 20.45 -5.90
C GLU A 76 -15.17 21.60 -6.77
N LYS A 77 -15.03 21.47 -8.11
CA LYS A 77 -15.58 22.43 -9.07
C LYS A 77 -17.11 22.55 -8.99
N GLY A 78 -17.78 21.47 -8.59
CA GLY A 78 -19.24 21.42 -8.40
C GLY A 78 -19.73 22.09 -7.12
N LEU A 79 -18.84 22.40 -6.17
CA LEU A 79 -19.19 22.97 -4.86
C LEU A 79 -18.48 24.31 -4.60
N PRO A 80 -18.77 25.36 -5.39
CA PRO A 80 -18.19 26.68 -5.15
C PRO A 80 -18.68 27.30 -3.83
N GLN A 81 -17.83 28.12 -3.20
CA GLN A 81 -18.09 28.72 -1.88
C GLN A 81 -19.39 29.55 -1.81
N HIS A 82 -19.82 30.17 -2.92
CA HIS A 82 -21.06 30.96 -2.95
C HIS A 82 -22.34 30.13 -2.71
N LEU A 83 -22.29 28.80 -2.93
CA LEU A 83 -23.41 27.92 -2.57
C LEU A 83 -23.58 27.84 -1.05
N PHE A 84 -22.46 27.77 -0.33
CA PHE A 84 -22.45 27.81 1.13
C PHE A 84 -22.84 29.20 1.65
N GLU A 85 -22.39 30.28 1.00
CA GLU A 85 -22.85 31.64 1.33
C GLU A 85 -24.37 31.75 1.20
N SER A 86 -24.93 31.26 0.09
CA SER A 86 -26.39 31.27 -0.15
C SER A 86 -27.13 30.46 0.92
N LEU A 87 -26.62 29.27 1.26
CA LEU A 87 -27.17 28.44 2.34
C LEU A 87 -27.17 29.17 3.68
N CYS A 88 -26.07 29.88 4.00
CA CYS A 88 -25.95 30.70 5.19
C CYS A 88 -26.94 31.86 5.18
N ILE A 89 -27.11 32.56 4.06
CA ILE A 89 -28.07 33.67 3.91
C ILE A 89 -29.50 33.18 4.19
N ASP A 90 -29.88 32.02 3.66
CA ASP A 90 -31.24 31.49 3.80
C ASP A 90 -31.57 31.05 5.24
N HIS A 91 -30.60 30.47 5.95
CA HIS A 91 -30.84 29.83 7.24
C HIS A 91 -30.41 30.71 8.43
N LEU A 92 -29.25 31.38 8.34
CA LEU A 92 -28.69 32.12 9.49
C LEU A 92 -29.35 33.47 9.73
N GLN A 93 -30.05 34.05 8.74
CA GLN A 93 -30.80 35.29 8.94
C GLN A 93 -31.88 35.16 10.02
N ARG A 94 -32.53 34.00 10.10
CA ARG A 94 -33.53 33.70 11.14
C ARG A 94 -32.92 33.54 12.53
N HIS A 95 -31.61 33.34 12.59
CA HIS A 95 -30.83 33.18 13.83
C HIS A 95 -30.07 34.46 14.21
N GLY A 96 -30.37 35.60 13.58
CA GLY A 96 -29.79 36.90 13.92
C GLY A 96 -28.50 37.26 13.19
N ALA A 97 -28.02 36.42 12.26
CA ALA A 97 -26.91 36.79 11.39
C ALA A 97 -27.39 37.73 10.29
N SER A 98 -26.83 38.94 10.23
CA SER A 98 -27.15 39.85 9.14
C SER A 98 -26.58 39.35 7.81
N LYS A 99 -27.22 39.68 6.68
CA LYS A 99 -26.65 39.39 5.35
C LYS A 99 -25.22 39.93 5.22
N LYS A 100 -24.98 41.16 5.72
CA LYS A 100 -23.68 41.82 5.68
C LYS A 100 -22.58 41.06 6.41
N SER A 101 -22.89 40.47 7.57
CA SER A 101 -21.91 39.67 8.32
C SER A 101 -21.56 38.37 7.60
N ILE A 102 -22.51 37.78 6.89
CA ILE A 102 -22.28 36.55 6.11
C ILE A 102 -21.41 36.88 4.90
N THR A 103 -21.82 37.84 4.07
CA THR A 103 -21.05 38.27 2.89
C THR A 103 -19.65 38.74 3.28
N ARG A 104 -19.48 39.43 4.41
CA ARG A 104 -18.13 39.82 4.89
C ARG A 104 -17.25 38.62 5.22
N ALA A 105 -17.80 37.52 5.76
CA ALA A 105 -17.02 36.32 6.00
C ALA A 105 -16.65 35.60 4.69
N PHE A 106 -17.56 35.56 3.71
CA PHE A 106 -17.33 34.86 2.45
C PHE A 106 -16.56 35.65 1.40
N ASP A 107 -16.57 36.99 1.43
CA ASP A 107 -15.92 37.84 0.44
C ASP A 107 -14.67 38.57 0.97
N ASP A 108 -14.69 39.04 2.22
CA ASP A 108 -13.63 39.91 2.76
C ASP A 108 -12.64 39.18 3.69
N ASP A 109 -13.05 38.05 4.30
CA ASP A 109 -12.24 37.29 5.25
C ASP A 109 -11.50 36.14 4.56
N VAL A 110 -10.24 36.42 4.19
CA VAL A 110 -9.36 35.46 3.50
C VAL A 110 -9.12 34.20 4.33
N GLU A 111 -8.99 34.31 5.66
CA GLU A 111 -8.77 33.14 6.52
C GLU A 111 -10.00 32.23 6.50
N PHE A 112 -11.20 32.81 6.52
CA PHE A 112 -12.44 32.06 6.38
C PHE A 112 -12.53 31.38 5.01
N GLN A 113 -12.21 32.09 3.92
CA GLN A 113 -12.20 31.54 2.57
C GLN A 113 -11.23 30.36 2.42
N GLU A 114 -10.02 30.47 2.96
CA GLU A 114 -9.00 29.41 2.93
C GLU A 114 -9.48 28.18 3.69
N ARG A 115 -9.97 28.37 4.93
CA ARG A 115 -10.50 27.26 5.74
C ARG A 115 -11.74 26.62 5.13
N MET A 116 -12.57 27.42 4.43
CA MET A 116 -13.72 26.89 3.70
C MET A 116 -13.27 26.06 2.50
N ALA A 117 -12.27 26.51 1.74
CA ALA A 117 -11.69 25.73 0.64
C ALA A 117 -11.09 24.40 1.14
N GLU A 118 -10.31 24.43 2.22
CA GLU A 118 -9.79 23.21 2.86
C GLU A 118 -10.90 22.26 3.31
N HIS A 119 -11.98 22.81 3.86
CA HIS A 119 -13.10 21.98 4.30
C HIS A 119 -13.88 21.38 3.13
N ILE A 120 -14.11 22.15 2.06
CA ILE A 120 -14.71 21.64 0.82
C ILE A 120 -13.83 20.52 0.26
N ARG A 121 -12.51 20.72 0.22
CA ARG A 121 -11.55 19.71 -0.25
C ARG A 121 -11.68 18.41 0.55
N TYR A 122 -11.66 18.51 1.88
CA TYR A 122 -11.85 17.36 2.76
C TYR A 122 -13.18 16.64 2.51
N MET A 123 -14.27 17.39 2.33
CA MET A 123 -15.59 16.81 2.05
C MET A 123 -15.59 16.03 0.73
N VAL A 124 -15.05 16.60 -0.35
CA VAL A 124 -15.07 15.96 -1.66
C VAL A 124 -14.14 14.76 -1.73
N GLU A 125 -12.96 14.82 -1.11
CA GLU A 125 -12.04 13.67 -1.00
C GLU A 125 -12.70 12.53 -0.23
N THR A 126 -13.36 12.85 0.89
CA THR A 126 -14.08 11.83 1.68
C THR A 126 -15.19 11.18 0.87
N ILE A 127 -15.98 11.95 0.10
CA ILE A 127 -17.05 11.38 -0.72
C ILE A 127 -16.46 10.57 -1.88
N ALA A 128 -15.42 11.07 -2.54
CA ALA A 128 -14.72 10.38 -3.63
C ALA A 128 -14.14 9.03 -3.15
N HIS A 129 -13.54 8.99 -1.96
CA HIS A 129 -13.04 7.78 -1.33
C HIS A 129 -14.12 6.70 -1.22
N HIS A 130 -15.26 7.06 -0.62
CA HIS A 130 -16.40 6.15 -0.48
C HIS A 130 -16.99 5.75 -1.84
N GLN A 131 -17.03 6.65 -2.82
CA GLN A 131 -17.51 6.34 -4.16
C GLN A 131 -16.62 5.30 -4.85
N VAL A 132 -15.30 5.43 -4.73
CA VAL A 132 -14.34 4.48 -5.31
C VAL A 132 -14.37 3.13 -4.59
N ASP A 133 -14.58 3.12 -3.27
CA ASP A 133 -14.83 1.87 -2.53
C ASP A 133 -16.07 1.15 -3.05
N ILE A 134 -17.21 1.86 -3.19
CA ILE A 134 -18.45 1.28 -3.72
C ILE A 134 -18.25 0.74 -5.14
N ASP A 135 -17.56 1.48 -6.01
CA ASP A 135 -17.26 1.03 -7.38
C ASP A 135 -16.39 -0.23 -7.42
N SER A 136 -15.61 -0.48 -6.35
CA SER A 136 -14.71 -1.64 -6.25
C SER A 136 -15.36 -2.87 -5.62
N GLU A 137 -16.53 -2.72 -5.00
CA GLU A 137 -17.31 -3.81 -4.39
C GLU A 137 -18.16 -4.60 -5.41
N VAL A 138 -18.25 -4.13 -6.66
CA VAL A 138 -19.04 -4.70 -7.77
C VAL A 138 -18.23 -5.68 -8.62
#